data_AF-A0A1H9B4D2-F1
#
_entry.id   AF-A0A1H9B4D2-F1
#
_cell.length_a   1.000
_cell.length_b   1.000
_cell.length_c   1.000
_cell.angle_alpha   90.00
_cell.angle_beta   90.00
_cell.angle_gamma   90.00
#
_symmetry.space_group_name_H-M   'P 1'
#
loop_
_entity.id
_entity.type
_entity.pdbx_description
1 polymer ?
#
loop_
_entity_poly.entity_id
_entity_poly.type
_entity_poly.pdbx_seq_one_letter_code
_entity_poly.pdbx_strand_id
1 'polypeptide(L)'
;MKKKLIAKILIFSLLLNTALPVFSEDTTPKPYEDDELPQTLKDIRRFEIITIGALPFVTLDATLAYSTYRYAKNDFAEEYKPDIFSSSSFSKDEQKGIILTSLGICVGIGLTDLIVQIVRRNSKKKKQQVNYDDIAVVPISEDEDAQVIPMPSDFRNDDSDDVVEIEE
;
A
#
# COMPACT_ATOMS: atom_id res chain seq x y z
N MET A 1 13.63 0.69 -41.55
CA MET A 1 14.43 -0.17 -40.64
C MET A 1 13.75 -0.42 -39.29
N LYS A 2 13.10 0.57 -38.67
CA LYS A 2 12.41 0.44 -37.35
C LYS A 2 11.34 -0.66 -37.27
N LYS A 3 10.53 -0.86 -38.31
CA LYS A 3 9.48 -1.91 -38.35
C LYS A 3 10.04 -3.33 -38.29
N LYS A 4 11.20 -3.57 -38.92
CA LYS A 4 11.90 -4.87 -38.88
C LYS A 4 12.54 -5.14 -37.51
N LEU A 5 12.91 -4.09 -36.78
CA LEU A 5 13.43 -4.18 -35.42
C LEU A 5 12.31 -4.53 -34.42
N ILE A 6 11.15 -3.87 -34.52
CA ILE A 6 9.98 -4.15 -33.69
C ILE A 6 9.50 -5.60 -33.88
N ALA A 7 9.44 -6.07 -35.13
CA ALA A 7 9.07 -7.45 -35.43
C ALA A 7 10.02 -8.47 -34.80
N LYS A 8 11.34 -8.19 -34.80
CA LYS A 8 12.34 -9.07 -34.17
C LYS A 8 12.19 -9.12 -32.65
N ILE A 9 11.85 -8.01 -32.00
CA ILE A 9 11.61 -7.96 -30.55
C ILE A 9 10.35 -8.77 -30.19
N LEU A 10 9.27 -8.64 -30.96
CA LEU A 10 8.05 -9.44 -30.75
C LEU A 10 8.31 -10.93 -30.94
N ILE A 11 9.05 -11.32 -31.98
CA ILE A 11 9.41 -12.72 -32.23
C ILE A 11 10.31 -13.27 -31.12
N PHE A 12 11.27 -12.48 -30.63
CA PHE A 12 12.13 -12.86 -29.51
C PHE A 12 11.35 -13.03 -28.21
N SER A 13 10.41 -12.13 -27.92
CA SER A 13 9.50 -12.23 -26.76
C SER A 13 8.60 -13.46 -26.85
N LEU A 14 8.13 -13.83 -28.04
CA LEU A 14 7.28 -14.99 -28.25
C LEU A 14 8.06 -16.30 -28.06
N LEU A 15 9.29 -16.38 -28.60
CA LEU A 15 10.15 -17.55 -28.48
C LEU A 15 10.66 -17.77 -27.04
N LEU A 16 10.86 -16.69 -26.28
CA LEU A 16 11.29 -16.79 -24.88
C LEU A 16 10.22 -17.41 -23.98
N ASN A 17 8.93 -17.21 -24.28
CA ASN A 17 7.83 -17.83 -23.54
C ASN A 17 7.65 -19.33 -23.86
N THR A 18 8.02 -19.77 -25.07
CA THR A 18 7.87 -21.18 -25.48
C THR A 18 8.99 -22.10 -24.98
N ALA A 19 10.10 -21.54 -24.46
CA ALA A 19 11.27 -22.31 -24.04
C ALA A 19 11.22 -22.74 -22.55
N LEU A 20 10.16 -22.40 -21.81
CA LEU A 20 9.97 -22.87 -20.44
C LEU A 20 9.40 -24.30 -20.48
N PRO A 21 10.02 -25.29 -19.80
CA PRO A 21 9.48 -26.64 -19.72
C PRO A 21 8.10 -26.60 -19.04
N VAL A 22 7.10 -27.14 -19.73
CA VAL A 22 5.79 -27.45 -19.15
C VAL A 22 5.99 -28.66 -18.24
N PHE A 23 6.20 -28.41 -16.95
CA PHE A 23 6.26 -29.46 -15.94
C PHE A 23 4.86 -30.09 -15.79
N SER A 24 4.77 -31.37 -16.14
CA SER A 24 3.57 -32.21 -15.97
C SER A 24 3.61 -32.84 -14.58
N GLU A 25 3.31 -32.05 -13.56
CA GLU A 25 3.03 -32.51 -12.20
C GLU A 25 1.53 -32.32 -11.90
N ASP A 26 1.01 -33.03 -10.90
CA ASP A 26 -0.40 -33.04 -10.50
C ASP A 26 -1.00 -31.62 -10.60
N THR A 27 -1.90 -31.43 -11.57
CA THR A 27 -2.35 -30.10 -12.01
C THR A 27 -3.44 -29.52 -11.11
N THR A 28 -3.71 -30.18 -9.98
CA THR A 28 -4.52 -29.61 -8.91
C THR A 28 -3.78 -28.40 -8.33
N PRO A 29 -4.33 -27.18 -8.45
CA PRO A 29 -3.69 -25.99 -7.91
C PRO A 29 -3.56 -26.16 -6.39
N LYS A 30 -2.34 -26.34 -5.90
CA LYS A 30 -2.07 -26.26 -4.47
C LYS A 30 -2.26 -24.81 -4.01
N PRO A 31 -2.83 -24.57 -2.81
CA PRO A 31 -2.84 -23.24 -2.23
C PRO A 31 -1.41 -22.69 -2.14
N TYR A 32 -1.23 -21.40 -2.46
CA TYR A 32 0.08 -20.75 -2.37
C TYR A 32 0.63 -20.80 -0.94
N GLU A 33 1.86 -21.27 -0.76
CA GLU A 33 2.56 -21.12 0.52
C GLU A 33 3.15 -19.70 0.68
N ASP A 34 3.31 -19.26 1.93
CA ASP A 34 3.69 -17.88 2.26
C ASP A 34 5.11 -17.50 1.79
N ASP A 35 5.97 -18.48 1.54
CA ASP A 35 7.38 -18.34 1.19
C ASP A 35 7.69 -18.64 -0.29
N GLU A 36 6.70 -19.07 -1.10
CA GLU A 36 6.90 -19.40 -2.52
C GLU A 36 7.39 -18.21 -3.36
N LEU A 37 7.01 -16.98 -2.97
CA LEU A 37 7.36 -15.78 -3.71
C LEU A 37 8.30 -14.88 -2.90
N PRO A 38 9.47 -14.48 -3.46
CA PRO A 38 10.32 -13.50 -2.82
C PRO A 38 9.57 -12.19 -2.62
N GLN A 39 9.82 -11.54 -1.49
CA GLN A 39 9.08 -10.35 -1.09
C GLN A 39 9.14 -9.22 -2.14
N THR A 40 10.25 -9.07 -2.86
CA THR A 40 10.38 -8.09 -3.94
C THR A 40 9.37 -8.33 -5.06
N LEU A 41 9.07 -9.58 -5.41
CA LEU A 41 8.05 -9.89 -6.42
C LEU A 41 6.64 -9.58 -5.91
N LYS A 42 6.38 -9.80 -4.61
CA LYS A 42 5.12 -9.39 -3.99
C LYS A 42 4.94 -7.87 -4.04
N ASP A 43 6.02 -7.12 -3.80
CA ASP A 43 6.03 -5.66 -3.84
C ASP A 43 5.83 -5.14 -5.29
N ILE A 44 6.47 -5.75 -6.29
CA ILE A 44 6.26 -5.42 -7.72
C ILE A 44 4.83 -5.70 -8.17
N ARG A 45 4.26 -6.85 -7.78
CA ARG A 45 2.87 -7.19 -8.08
C ARG A 45 1.91 -6.16 -7.52
N ARG A 46 2.15 -5.71 -6.28
CA ARG A 46 1.34 -4.67 -5.64
C ARG A 46 1.47 -3.32 -6.35
N PHE A 47 2.69 -2.95 -6.73
CA PHE A 47 2.94 -1.75 -7.53
C PHE A 47 2.18 -1.79 -8.87
N GLU A 48 2.21 -2.91 -9.59
CA GLU A 48 1.48 -3.08 -10.84
C GLU A 48 -0.03 -2.94 -10.64
N ILE A 49 -0.58 -3.63 -9.64
CA ILE A 49 -2.02 -3.59 -9.33
C ILE A 49 -2.46 -2.15 -9.03
N ILE A 50 -1.68 -1.41 -8.26
CA ILE A 50 -2.00 -0.03 -7.90
C ILE A 50 -1.87 0.90 -9.11
N THR A 51 -0.76 0.82 -9.85
CA THR A 51 -0.51 1.73 -10.98
C THR A 51 -1.48 1.50 -12.14
N ILE A 52 -1.66 0.26 -12.56
CA ILE A 52 -2.56 -0.10 -13.67
C ILE A 52 -4.02 -0.02 -13.22
N GLY A 53 -4.32 -0.46 -12.00
CA GLY A 53 -5.68 -0.44 -11.46
C GLY A 53 -6.22 0.96 -11.18
N ALA A 54 -5.36 1.93 -10.84
CA ALA A 54 -5.76 3.32 -10.63
C ALA A 54 -5.96 4.11 -11.94
N LEU A 55 -5.34 3.65 -13.04
CA LEU A 55 -5.34 4.35 -14.32
C LEU A 55 -6.72 4.81 -14.83
N PRO A 56 -7.80 3.98 -14.82
CA PRO A 56 -9.11 4.44 -15.30
C PRO A 56 -9.67 5.58 -14.45
N PHE A 57 -9.53 5.52 -13.14
CA PHE A 57 -10.06 6.54 -12.22
C PHE A 57 -9.27 7.85 -12.32
N VAL A 58 -7.94 7.76 -12.30
CA VAL A 58 -7.06 8.92 -12.41
C VAL A 58 -7.21 9.59 -13.78
N THR A 59 -7.48 8.83 -14.85
CA THR A 59 -7.72 9.40 -16.17
C THR A 59 -9.05 10.15 -16.22
N LEU A 60 -10.11 9.63 -15.61
CA LEU A 60 -11.39 10.34 -15.47
C LEU A 60 -11.22 11.64 -14.66
N ASP A 61 -10.52 11.58 -13.53
CA ASP A 61 -10.24 12.75 -12.68
C ASP A 61 -9.40 13.79 -13.43
N ALA A 62 -8.36 13.36 -14.15
CA ALA A 62 -7.53 14.25 -14.96
C ALA A 62 -8.34 14.90 -16.09
N THR A 63 -9.26 14.16 -16.70
CA THR A 63 -10.15 14.67 -17.76
C THR A 63 -11.12 15.70 -17.19
N LEU A 64 -11.69 15.43 -16.02
CA LEU A 64 -12.58 16.36 -15.32
C LEU A 64 -11.84 17.63 -14.90
N ALA A 65 -10.67 17.49 -14.30
CA ALA A 65 -9.84 18.62 -13.87
C ALA A 65 -9.41 19.47 -15.07
N TYR A 66 -8.94 18.84 -16.14
CA TYR A 66 -8.53 19.54 -17.36
C TYR A 66 -9.70 20.26 -18.03
N SER A 67 -10.85 19.59 -18.16
CA SER A 67 -12.04 20.18 -18.79
C SER A 67 -12.61 21.33 -17.98
N THR A 68 -12.62 21.23 -16.65
CA THR A 68 -13.01 22.32 -15.74
C THR A 68 -12.04 23.51 -15.85
N TYR A 69 -10.73 23.24 -15.88
CA TYR A 69 -9.71 24.27 -16.07
C TYR A 69 -9.86 24.98 -17.42
N ARG A 70 -10.06 24.21 -18.50
CA ARG A 70 -10.30 24.74 -19.85
C ARG A 70 -11.58 25.56 -19.90
N TYR A 71 -12.64 25.13 -19.24
CA TYR A 71 -13.91 25.86 -19.16
C TYR A 71 -13.75 27.22 -18.48
N ALA A 72 -13.11 27.24 -17.30
CA ALA A 72 -12.84 28.48 -16.56
C ALA A 72 -11.91 29.44 -17.31
N LYS A 73 -10.93 28.91 -18.07
CA LYS A 73 -10.01 29.72 -18.88
C LYS A 73 -10.69 30.37 -20.10
N ASN A 74 -11.76 29.78 -20.62
CA ASN A 74 -12.49 30.29 -21.78
C ASN A 74 -13.78 31.03 -21.38
N ASP A 75 -13.74 31.78 -20.27
CA ASP A 75 -14.85 32.62 -19.78
C ASP A 75 -16.18 31.88 -19.64
N PHE A 76 -16.14 30.59 -19.29
CA PHE A 76 -17.32 29.74 -19.13
C PHE A 76 -18.18 29.61 -20.41
N ALA A 77 -17.58 29.77 -21.59
CA ALA A 77 -18.25 29.59 -22.86
C ALA A 77 -18.79 28.16 -23.03
N GLU A 78 -20.02 28.03 -23.51
CA GLU A 78 -20.77 26.75 -23.60
C GLU A 78 -20.04 25.67 -24.42
N GLU A 79 -19.24 26.08 -25.40
CA GLU A 79 -18.40 25.19 -26.23
C GLU A 79 -17.38 24.39 -25.40
N TYR A 80 -16.95 24.91 -24.26
CA TYR A 80 -15.93 24.30 -23.40
C TYR A 80 -16.53 23.61 -22.17
N LYS A 81 -17.83 23.32 -22.17
CA LYS A 81 -18.51 22.68 -21.04
C LYS A 81 -17.75 21.41 -20.59
N PRO A 82 -17.53 21.21 -19.27
CA PRO A 82 -16.83 20.04 -18.77
C PRO A 82 -17.57 18.76 -19.15
N ASP A 83 -16.92 17.90 -19.91
CA ASP A 83 -17.42 16.59 -20.30
C ASP A 83 -16.32 15.55 -20.09
N ILE A 84 -16.68 14.48 -19.40
CA ILE A 84 -15.81 13.37 -19.00
C ILE A 84 -16.04 12.10 -19.85
N PHE A 85 -17.08 12.08 -20.68
CA PHE A 85 -17.44 10.93 -21.51
C PHE A 85 -17.34 11.21 -23.02
N SER A 86 -17.33 12.48 -23.42
CA SER A 86 -17.12 12.86 -24.82
C SER A 86 -15.65 12.78 -25.22
N SER A 87 -15.32 11.76 -26.02
CA SER A 87 -14.01 11.60 -26.65
C SER A 87 -13.79 12.53 -27.85
N SER A 88 -14.84 13.21 -28.34
CA SER A 88 -14.76 14.14 -29.48
C SER A 88 -14.55 15.60 -29.10
N SER A 89 -14.71 15.96 -27.82
CA SER A 89 -14.55 17.33 -27.31
C SER A 89 -13.08 17.80 -27.20
N PHE A 90 -12.14 16.84 -27.21
CA PHE A 90 -10.70 17.10 -27.01
C PHE A 90 -9.89 16.86 -28.27
N SER A 91 -8.94 17.75 -28.54
CA SER A 91 -7.92 17.53 -29.58
C SER A 91 -7.04 16.32 -29.23
N LYS A 92 -6.45 15.69 -30.25
CA LYS A 92 -5.53 14.54 -30.06
C LYS A 92 -4.36 14.86 -29.15
N ASP A 93 -3.89 16.11 -29.15
CA ASP A 93 -2.77 16.53 -28.31
C ASP A 93 -3.21 16.73 -26.86
N GLU A 94 -4.43 17.20 -26.63
CA GLU A 94 -5.03 17.32 -25.29
C GLU A 94 -5.26 15.93 -24.68
N GLN A 95 -5.81 14.99 -25.46
CA GLN A 95 -6.02 13.61 -25.01
C GLN A 95 -4.71 12.93 -24.61
N LYS A 96 -3.64 13.11 -25.40
CA LYS A 96 -2.31 12.62 -25.05
C LYS A 96 -1.80 13.26 -23.77
N GLY A 97 -2.01 14.56 -23.58
CA GLY A 97 -1.64 15.27 -22.36
C GLY A 97 -2.36 14.71 -21.13
N ILE A 98 -3.67 14.48 -21.23
CA ILE A 98 -4.48 13.90 -20.14
C ILE A 98 -3.99 12.48 -19.81
N ILE A 99 -3.77 11.63 -20.81
CA ILE A 99 -3.28 10.26 -20.59
C ILE A 99 -1.87 10.25 -19.99
N LEU A 100 -0.99 11.14 -20.45
CA LEU A 100 0.38 11.20 -19.95
C LEU A 100 0.45 11.72 -18.51
N THR A 101 -0.37 12.73 -18.18
CA THR A 101 -0.49 13.24 -16.82
C THR A 101 -1.11 12.21 -15.88
N SER A 102 -2.18 11.52 -16.31
CA SER A 102 -2.80 10.46 -15.50
C SER A 102 -1.84 9.30 -15.26
N LEU A 103 -1.07 8.88 -16.27
CA LEU A 103 -0.03 7.87 -16.13
C LEU A 103 1.05 8.29 -15.12
N GLY A 104 1.50 9.55 -15.18
CA GLY A 104 2.45 10.10 -14.21
C GLY A 104 1.94 10.06 -12.78
N ILE A 105 0.68 10.47 -12.57
CA ILE A 105 0.02 10.43 -11.25
C ILE A 105 -0.08 8.98 -10.74
N CYS A 106 -0.48 8.03 -11.60
CA CYS A 106 -0.60 6.62 -11.22
C CYS A 106 0.75 6.05 -10.75
N VAL A 107 1.82 6.31 -11.50
CA VAL A 107 3.18 5.90 -11.11
C VAL A 107 3.57 6.53 -9.77
N GLY A 108 3.24 7.80 -9.54
CA GLY A 108 3.46 8.47 -8.26
C GLY A 108 2.76 7.79 -7.08
N ILE A 109 1.49 7.41 -7.25
CA ILE A 109 0.71 6.69 -6.23
C ILE A 109 1.32 5.30 -5.97
N GLY A 110 1.66 4.56 -7.03
CA GLY A 110 2.29 3.25 -6.90
C GLY A 110 3.65 3.31 -6.19
N LEU A 111 4.49 4.29 -6.52
CA LEU A 111 5.78 4.50 -5.86
C LEU A 111 5.60 4.88 -4.39
N THR A 112 4.60 5.71 -4.08
CA THR A 112 4.28 6.09 -2.70
C THR A 112 3.89 4.87 -1.87
N ASP A 113 3.04 3.97 -2.39
CA ASP A 113 2.69 2.72 -1.70
C ASP A 113 3.92 1.81 -1.51
N LEU A 114 4.76 1.67 -2.55
CA LEU A 114 6.00 0.89 -2.49
C LEU A 114 6.92 1.39 -1.36
N ILE A 115 7.14 2.70 -1.29
CA ILE A 115 7.99 3.32 -0.25
C ILE A 115 7.40 3.08 1.13
N VAL A 116 6.10 3.29 1.31
CA VAL A 116 5.41 3.05 2.59
C VAL A 116 5.56 1.59 3.03
N GLN A 117 5.44 0.65 2.10
CA GLN A 117 5.59 -0.78 2.39
C GLN A 117 7.01 -1.14 2.83
N ILE A 118 8.03 -0.59 2.14
CA ILE A 118 9.45 -0.78 2.50
C ILE A 118 9.73 -0.21 3.90
N VAL A 119 9.26 1.01 4.18
CA VAL A 119 9.44 1.66 5.49
C VAL A 119 8.76 0.88 6.60
N ARG A 120 7.50 0.49 6.42
CA ARG A 120 6.74 -0.29 7.41
C ARG A 120 7.43 -1.63 7.70
N ARG A 121 7.95 -2.31 6.67
CA ARG A 121 8.68 -3.58 6.83
C ARG A 121 9.98 -3.41 7.61
N ASN A 122 10.75 -2.36 7.32
CA ASN A 122 12.00 -2.09 8.04
C ASN A 122 11.74 -1.75 9.52
N SER A 123 10.67 -0.99 9.81
CA SER A 123 10.24 -0.70 11.17
C SER A 123 9.77 -1.95 11.94
N LYS A 124 9.07 -2.89 11.28
CA LYS A 124 8.68 -4.17 11.88
C LYS A 124 9.90 -5.02 12.23
N LYS A 125 10.88 -5.14 11.32
CA LYS A 125 12.15 -5.85 11.60
C LYS A 125 12.88 -5.28 12.81
N LYS A 126 12.90 -3.95 12.96
CA LYS A 126 13.53 -3.28 14.11
C LYS A 126 12.78 -3.53 15.43
N LYS A 127 11.44 -3.61 15.40
CA LYS A 127 10.63 -3.92 16.59
C LYS A 127 10.70 -5.41 16.98
N GLN A 128 10.80 -6.30 16.00
CA GLN A 128 10.88 -7.75 16.23
C GLN A 128 12.24 -8.18 16.82
N GLN A 129 13.27 -7.34 16.70
CA GLN A 129 14.54 -7.51 17.42
C GLN A 129 14.50 -7.06 18.89
N VAL A 130 13.48 -6.29 19.30
CA VAL A 130 13.21 -6.06 20.73
C VAL A 130 12.49 -7.32 21.22
N ASN A 131 13.28 -8.33 21.54
CA ASN A 131 12.80 -9.63 22.00
C ASN A 131 12.18 -9.48 23.40
N TYR A 132 10.85 -9.52 23.48
CA TYR A 132 10.12 -9.56 24.75
C TYR A 132 10.15 -10.96 25.37
N ASP A 133 10.56 -12.00 24.63
CA ASP A 133 10.67 -13.36 25.15
C ASP A 133 11.86 -13.52 26.11
N ASP A 134 12.76 -12.53 26.18
CA ASP A 134 13.87 -12.46 27.14
C ASP A 134 13.52 -11.65 28.40
N ILE A 135 12.31 -11.07 28.45
CA ILE A 135 11.78 -10.49 29.69
C ILE A 135 11.05 -11.61 30.43
N ALA A 136 11.80 -12.44 31.15
CA ALA A 136 11.22 -13.39 32.08
C ALA A 136 10.57 -12.61 33.23
N VAL A 137 9.25 -12.51 33.21
CA VAL A 137 8.48 -12.01 34.36
C VAL A 137 8.46 -13.15 35.39
N VAL A 138 9.47 -13.19 36.24
CA VAL A 138 9.49 -14.10 37.39
C VAL A 138 8.55 -13.52 38.45
N PRO A 139 7.53 -14.27 38.91
CA PRO A 139 6.72 -13.81 40.02
C PRO A 139 7.61 -13.64 41.26
N ILE A 140 7.43 -12.56 42.01
CA ILE A 140 8.24 -12.21 43.20
C ILE A 140 8.34 -13.37 44.21
N SER A 141 7.38 -14.30 44.20
CA SER A 141 7.39 -15.51 45.03
C SER A 141 8.50 -16.52 44.69
N GLU A 142 9.08 -16.46 43.50
CA GLU A 142 10.07 -17.42 42.99
C GLU A 142 11.50 -16.86 42.90
N ASP A 143 11.69 -15.56 43.19
CA ASP A 143 12.98 -14.89 43.14
C ASP A 143 13.58 -14.74 44.56
N GLU A 144 14.63 -15.50 44.86
CA GLU A 144 15.30 -15.51 46.18
C GLU A 144 15.97 -14.18 46.53
N ASP A 145 16.29 -13.36 45.53
CA ASP A 145 16.95 -12.05 45.70
C ASP A 145 15.94 -10.88 45.74
N ALA A 146 14.64 -11.15 45.55
CA ALA A 146 13.62 -10.12 45.53
C ALA A 146 13.29 -9.61 46.95
N GLN A 147 13.66 -8.36 47.23
CA GLN A 147 13.31 -7.70 48.49
C GLN A 147 12.04 -6.88 48.33
N VAL A 148 11.01 -7.19 49.14
CA VAL A 148 9.81 -6.36 49.28
C VAL A 148 10.21 -5.07 49.98
N ILE A 149 10.38 -4.00 49.20
CA ILE A 149 10.60 -2.67 49.75
C ILE A 149 9.31 -2.26 50.47
N PRO A 150 9.33 -2.02 51.80
CA PRO A 150 8.14 -1.56 52.49
C PRO A 150 7.72 -0.21 51.89
N MET A 151 6.45 -0.10 51.50
CA MET A 151 5.93 1.17 51.02
C MET A 151 6.13 2.24 52.10
N PRO A 152 6.62 3.45 51.73
CA PRO A 152 6.72 4.56 52.66
C PRO A 152 5.35 4.82 53.29
N SER A 153 5.32 5.05 54.60
CA SER A 153 4.10 5.30 55.37
C SER A 153 3.30 6.52 54.93
N ASP A 154 3.91 7.41 54.14
CA ASP A 154 3.31 8.67 53.67
C ASP A 154 2.28 8.51 52.53
N PHE A 155 2.07 7.30 52.02
CA PHE A 155 0.99 6.99 51.06
C PHE A 155 -0.19 6.23 51.67
N ARG A 156 -0.27 6.16 53.01
CA ARG A 156 -1.54 5.81 53.66
C ARG A 156 -2.46 7.02 53.55
N ASN A 157 -3.30 7.04 52.52
CA ASN A 157 -4.49 7.89 52.56
C ASN A 157 -5.26 7.52 53.82
N ASP A 158 -5.29 8.49 54.72
CA ASP A 158 -6.11 8.56 55.92
C ASP A 158 -7.58 8.72 55.50
N ASP A 159 -8.12 7.68 54.86
CA ASP A 159 -9.56 7.51 54.67
C ASP A 159 -10.02 6.39 55.62
N SER A 160 -9.77 6.60 56.91
CA SER A 160 -10.60 6.03 57.95
C SER A 160 -11.58 7.11 58.39
N ASP A 161 -12.71 7.22 57.70
CA ASP A 161 -13.94 7.77 58.28
C ASP A 161 -15.15 7.05 57.67
N ASP A 162 -15.89 6.41 58.58
CA ASP A 162 -17.31 6.08 58.57
C ASP A 162 -17.84 4.99 57.60
N VAL A 163 -17.66 3.73 58.00
CA VAL A 163 -18.67 2.70 57.74
C VAL A 163 -19.87 2.96 58.66
N VAL A 164 -20.89 3.62 58.13
CA VAL A 164 -22.21 3.69 58.79
C VAL A 164 -22.89 2.33 58.63
N GLU A 165 -22.95 1.56 59.72
CA GLU A 165 -23.89 0.45 59.88
C GLU A 165 -25.31 1.00 59.77
N ILE A 166 -26.05 0.56 58.75
CA ILE A 166 -27.51 0.74 58.68
C ILE A 166 -28.12 -0.52 59.29
N GLU A 167 -28.56 -0.42 60.55
CA GLU A 167 -29.54 -1.34 61.12
C GLU A 167 -30.97 -0.91 60.74
N GLU A 168 -31.75 -1.91 60.36
CA GLU A 168 -33.19 -1.97 60.00
C GLU A 168 -33.66 -1.43 58.62
#